data_AF-A0A7R9V0Q5-F1
#
_entry.id   AF-A0A7R9V0Q5-F1
#
_cell.length_a   1.000
_cell.length_b   1.000
_cell.length_c   1.000
_cell.angle_alpha   90.00
_cell.angle_beta   90.00
_cell.angle_gamma   90.00
#
_symmetry.space_group_name_H-M   'P 1'
#
loop_
_entity.id
_entity.type
_entity.pdbx_description
1 polymer ?
#
loop_
_entity_poly.entity_id
_entity_poly.type
_entity_poly.pdbx_seq_one_letter_code
_entity_poly.pdbx_strand_id
1 'polypeptide(L)'
;AEKAKRRLGQGGVLLPRRYHPVEIKHQSTVRFEEFDFSYYNRTSFAGLENGLPNDYCNALLQMLYFTPAIRDCILAHKPEPDVEFCLTCELYFLFRMLAASGSTPCQAANLLLALRQVQEAAALGLLDGVGVPAGVALPETGGLR
;
A
#
# COMPACT_ATOMS: atom_id res chain seq x y z
N ALA A 1 11.70 16.59 19.47
CA ALA A 1 13.12 16.49 19.87
C ALA A 1 13.30 15.78 21.22
N GLU A 2 12.52 16.12 22.25
CA GLU A 2 12.66 15.55 23.59
C GLU A 2 12.27 14.06 23.69
N LYS A 3 11.16 13.64 23.09
CA LYS A 3 10.80 12.21 22.95
C LYS A 3 11.88 11.39 22.22
N ALA A 4 12.51 11.97 21.21
CA ALA A 4 13.58 11.33 20.43
C ALA A 4 14.86 11.15 21.28
N LYS A 5 15.26 12.17 22.05
CA LYS A 5 16.36 12.09 23.02
C LYS A 5 16.08 11.05 24.12
N ARG A 6 14.85 11.00 24.64
CA ARG A 6 14.42 10.01 25.64
C ARG A 6 14.50 8.58 25.10
N ARG A 7 14.04 8.34 23.87
CA ARG A 7 14.15 7.02 23.20
C ARG A 7 15.62 6.62 22.99
N LEU A 8 16.48 7.57 22.63
CA LEU A 8 17.92 7.33 22.51
C LEU A 8 18.56 6.93 23.84
N GLY A 9 18.21 7.64 24.92
CA GLY A 9 18.70 7.36 26.27
C GLY A 9 18.24 6.02 26.83
N GLN A 10 17.20 5.41 26.24
CA GLN A 10 16.71 4.06 26.57
C GLN A 10 17.30 2.97 25.66
N GLY A 11 18.35 3.28 24.88
CA GLY A 11 18.96 2.34 23.94
C GLY A 11 18.21 2.19 22.61
N GLY A 12 17.21 3.04 22.35
CA GLY A 12 16.47 3.06 21.08
C GLY A 12 17.25 3.74 19.96
N VAL A 13 16.91 3.38 18.71
CA VAL A 13 17.52 3.95 17.49
C VAL A 13 16.61 5.05 16.93
N LEU A 14 17.19 6.16 16.43
CA LEU A 14 16.43 7.15 15.68
C LEU A 14 16.12 6.60 14.29
N LEU A 15 14.83 6.59 13.97
CA LEU A 15 14.38 6.19 12.64
C LEU A 15 14.88 7.23 11.60
N PRO A 16 15.54 6.80 10.51
CA PRO A 16 15.95 7.72 9.45
C PRO A 16 14.74 8.45 8.84
N ARG A 17 14.96 9.67 8.37
CA ARG A 17 13.86 10.55 7.90
C ARG A 17 12.95 9.92 6.85
N ARG A 18 13.49 9.05 5.99
CA ARG A 18 12.76 8.40 4.89
C ARG A 18 11.70 7.40 5.35
N TYR A 19 11.75 6.94 6.60
CA TYR A 19 10.77 6.00 7.16
C TYR A 19 9.74 6.69 8.06
N HIS A 20 9.82 8.02 8.21
CA HIS A 20 8.74 8.73 8.88
C HIS A 20 7.46 8.65 8.05
N PRO A 21 6.29 8.62 8.70
CA PRO A 21 5.02 8.66 7.99
C PRO A 21 4.93 9.94 7.15
N VAL A 22 4.43 9.79 5.93
CA VAL A 22 4.15 10.90 5.03
C VAL A 22 2.63 10.98 4.88
N GLU A 23 2.04 12.08 5.36
CA GLU A 23 0.61 12.34 5.22
C GLU A 23 0.35 13.01 3.86
N ILE A 24 -0.36 12.31 2.98
CA ILE A 24 -0.84 12.89 1.73
C ILE A 24 -2.11 13.70 2.07
N LYS A 25 -1.97 15.02 2.16
CA LYS A 25 -3.08 15.94 2.46
C LYS A 25 -3.65 16.49 1.17
N HIS A 26 -4.78 15.95 0.72
CA HIS A 26 -5.59 16.60 -0.32
C HIS A 26 -6.36 17.75 0.34
N GLN A 27 -5.87 18.99 0.25
CA GLN A 27 -6.51 20.15 0.86
C GLN A 27 -7.76 20.56 0.05
N SER A 28 -8.91 20.03 0.43
CA SER A 28 -10.21 20.52 -0.05
C SER A 28 -10.50 21.88 0.60
N THR A 29 -10.27 23.00 -0.10
CA THR A 29 -11.28 24.06 -0.34
C THR A 29 -10.76 25.40 -0.90
N VAL A 30 -9.47 25.77 -0.83
CA VAL A 30 -9.08 27.15 -1.24
C VAL A 30 -7.76 27.27 -2.03
N ARG A 31 -6.91 26.24 -2.08
CA ARG A 31 -5.70 26.23 -2.92
C ARG A 31 -5.58 24.88 -3.62
N PHE A 32 -5.58 24.88 -4.95
CA PHE A 32 -5.22 23.73 -5.79
C PHE A 32 -3.70 23.50 -5.72
N GLU A 33 -3.15 23.23 -4.53
CA GLU A 33 -1.80 22.70 -4.42
C GLU A 33 -1.91 21.17 -4.39
N GLU A 34 -1.67 20.54 -5.55
CA GLU A 34 -1.52 19.09 -5.65
C GLU A 34 -0.32 18.61 -4.82
N PHE A 35 -0.41 17.41 -4.24
CA PHE A 35 0.69 16.84 -3.48
C PHE A 35 1.89 16.57 -4.41
N ASP A 36 3.04 17.17 -4.11
CA ASP A 36 4.24 16.99 -4.93
C ASP A 36 4.94 15.65 -4.64
N PHE A 37 4.60 14.64 -5.44
CA PHE A 37 5.24 13.31 -5.38
C PHE A 37 6.70 13.32 -5.86
N SER A 38 7.07 14.26 -6.73
CA SER A 38 8.43 14.34 -7.30
C SER A 38 9.49 14.70 -6.25
N TYR A 39 9.07 15.39 -5.17
CA TYR A 39 9.91 15.64 -4.01
C TYR A 39 10.39 14.34 -3.33
N TYR A 40 9.52 13.33 -3.27
CA TYR A 40 9.76 12.07 -2.54
C TYR A 40 10.39 10.98 -3.42
N ASN A 41 10.14 11.00 -4.72
CA ASN A 41 10.64 10.00 -5.65
C ASN A 41 11.45 10.65 -6.79
N ARG A 42 12.76 10.43 -6.76
CA ARG A 42 13.70 10.87 -7.82
C ARG A 42 14.16 9.73 -8.72
N THR A 43 13.58 8.55 -8.54
CA THR A 43 13.91 7.37 -9.34
C THR A 43 12.99 7.29 -10.56
N SER A 44 13.29 6.39 -11.50
CA SER A 44 12.43 6.09 -12.64
C SER A 44 11.37 5.03 -12.34
N PHE A 45 11.16 4.67 -11.07
CA PHE A 45 10.25 3.62 -10.65
C PHE A 45 8.99 4.20 -10.02
N ALA A 46 7.84 3.64 -10.36
CA ALA A 46 6.56 4.16 -9.92
C ALA A 46 6.32 3.80 -8.44
N GLY A 47 5.91 4.79 -7.66
CA GLY A 47 5.42 4.58 -6.30
C GLY A 47 3.96 4.11 -6.28
N LEU A 48 3.46 3.79 -5.09
CA LEU A 48 2.02 3.66 -4.85
C LEU A 48 1.57 4.77 -3.92
N GLU A 49 0.39 5.33 -4.20
CA GLU A 49 -0.23 6.31 -3.30
C GLU A 49 -0.74 5.65 -2.02
N ASN A 50 -0.54 6.33 -0.90
CA ASN A 50 -1.08 5.94 0.41
C ASN A 50 -2.33 6.79 0.70
N GLY A 51 -3.19 6.33 1.60
CA GLY A 51 -4.46 7.01 1.92
C GLY A 51 -5.71 6.28 1.42
N LEU A 52 -5.54 5.07 0.88
CA LEU A 52 -6.64 4.15 0.59
C LEU A 52 -6.78 3.13 1.75
N PRO A 53 -7.98 2.61 2.04
CA PRO A 53 -8.12 1.47 2.94
C PRO A 53 -7.31 0.28 2.43
N ASN A 54 -6.63 -0.42 3.33
CA ASN A 54 -5.70 -1.52 3.04
C ASN A 54 -4.40 -1.10 2.32
N ASP A 55 -4.00 0.17 2.41
CA ASP A 55 -2.75 0.66 1.81
C ASP A 55 -1.48 0.03 2.42
N TYR A 56 -1.60 -0.66 3.57
CA TYR A 56 -0.55 -1.53 4.10
C TYR A 56 -0.11 -2.59 3.06
N CYS A 57 -0.98 -2.98 2.14
CA CYS A 57 -0.67 -3.91 1.05
C CYS A 57 0.37 -3.33 0.07
N ASN A 58 0.51 -2.01 -0.05
CA ASN A 58 1.38 -1.36 -1.04
C ASN A 58 2.82 -1.87 -1.00
N ALA A 59 3.35 -2.13 0.21
CA ALA A 59 4.70 -2.69 0.36
C ALA A 59 4.82 -4.10 -0.25
N LEU A 60 3.82 -4.95 -0.03
CA LEU A 60 3.76 -6.29 -0.62
C LEU A 60 3.62 -6.22 -2.14
N LEU A 61 2.75 -5.34 -2.65
CA LEU A 61 2.52 -5.16 -4.08
C LEU A 61 3.81 -4.74 -4.81
N GLN A 62 4.56 -3.80 -4.23
CA GLN A 62 5.87 -3.39 -4.75
C GLN A 62 6.86 -4.56 -4.76
N MET A 63 6.92 -5.35 -3.68
CA MET A 63 7.78 -6.54 -3.60
C MET A 63 7.43 -7.57 -4.70
N LEU A 64 6.14 -7.84 -4.91
CA LEU A 64 5.67 -8.76 -5.96
C LEU A 64 6.03 -8.25 -7.35
N TYR A 65 5.82 -6.96 -7.62
CA TYR A 65 6.15 -6.34 -8.90
C TYR A 65 7.66 -6.39 -9.21
N PHE A 66 8.51 -6.17 -8.21
CA PHE A 66 9.96 -6.23 -8.39
C PHE A 66 10.54 -7.64 -8.37
N THR A 67 9.72 -8.67 -8.18
CA THR A 67 10.12 -10.07 -8.33
C THR A 67 9.85 -10.53 -9.77
N PRO A 68 10.87 -10.69 -10.64
CA PRO A 68 10.65 -10.88 -12.07
C PRO A 68 9.76 -12.09 -12.40
N ALA A 69 9.97 -13.23 -11.76
CA ALA A 69 9.17 -14.44 -12.00
C ALA A 69 7.67 -14.22 -11.70
N ILE A 70 7.35 -13.49 -10.62
CA ILE A 70 5.97 -13.17 -10.25
C ILE A 70 5.40 -12.15 -11.24
N ARG A 71 6.13 -11.06 -11.49
CA ARG A 71 5.72 -10.01 -12.42
C ARG A 71 5.42 -10.59 -13.80
N ASP A 72 6.31 -11.40 -14.35
CA ASP A 72 6.16 -11.92 -15.70
C ASP A 72 5.00 -12.92 -15.77
N CYS A 73 4.76 -13.72 -14.72
CA CYS A 73 3.59 -14.58 -14.61
C CYS A 73 2.28 -13.77 -14.58
N ILE A 74 2.22 -12.71 -13.78
CA ILE A 74 1.05 -11.83 -13.69
C ILE A 74 0.82 -11.10 -15.02
N LEU A 75 1.87 -10.58 -15.65
CA LEU A 75 1.77 -9.87 -16.93
C LEU A 75 1.42 -10.79 -18.12
N ALA A 76 1.59 -12.11 -17.97
CA ALA A 76 1.12 -13.10 -18.94
C ALA A 76 -0.36 -13.50 -18.75
N HIS A 77 -0.98 -13.11 -17.64
CA HIS A 77 -2.40 -13.37 -17.39
C HIS A 77 -3.26 -12.65 -18.44
N LYS A 78 -4.29 -13.35 -18.94
CA LYS A 78 -5.28 -12.78 -19.85
C LYS A 78 -6.49 -12.36 -19.01
N PRO A 79 -6.74 -11.05 -18.83
CA PRO A 79 -7.87 -10.59 -18.03
C PRO A 79 -9.20 -11.11 -18.57
N GLU A 80 -10.05 -11.52 -17.65
CA GLU A 80 -11.38 -12.07 -17.92
C GLU A 80 -12.42 -10.95 -17.76
N PRO A 81 -13.01 -10.44 -18.85
CA PRO A 81 -13.89 -9.28 -18.78
C PRO A 81 -15.21 -9.55 -18.05
N ASP A 82 -15.62 -10.81 -17.97
CA ASP A 82 -16.89 -11.23 -17.35
C ASP A 82 -16.73 -11.61 -15.86
N VAL A 83 -15.50 -11.55 -15.32
CA VAL A 83 -15.21 -11.90 -13.93
C VAL A 83 -14.90 -10.64 -13.13
N GLU A 84 -15.83 -10.24 -12.28
CA GLU A 84 -15.63 -9.13 -11.37
C GLU A 84 -14.68 -9.52 -10.22
N PHE A 85 -13.88 -8.56 -9.75
CA PHE A 85 -13.02 -8.69 -8.56
C PHE A 85 -11.99 -9.84 -8.62
N CYS A 86 -11.59 -10.27 -9.81
CA CYS A 86 -10.47 -11.19 -9.96
C CYS A 86 -9.17 -10.51 -9.53
N LEU A 87 -8.57 -10.97 -8.44
CA LEU A 87 -7.31 -10.41 -7.91
C LEU A 87 -6.17 -10.44 -8.94
N THR A 88 -6.10 -11.48 -9.76
CA THR A 88 -5.05 -11.60 -10.79
C THR A 88 -5.26 -10.59 -11.91
N CYS A 89 -6.51 -10.32 -12.32
CA CYS A 89 -6.84 -9.25 -13.26
C CYS A 89 -6.42 -7.88 -12.71
N GLU A 90 -6.77 -7.59 -11.45
CA GLU A 90 -6.44 -6.31 -10.83
C GLU A 90 -4.93 -6.13 -10.62
N LEU A 91 -4.21 -7.20 -10.26
CA LEU A 91 -2.75 -7.20 -10.23
C LEU A 91 -2.15 -6.96 -11.61
N TYR A 92 -2.71 -7.59 -12.66
CA TYR A 92 -2.28 -7.37 -14.03
C TYR A 92 -2.41 -5.89 -14.42
N PHE A 93 -3.57 -5.26 -14.17
CA PHE A 93 -3.77 -3.84 -14.47
C PHE A 93 -2.82 -2.95 -13.67
N LEU A 94 -2.62 -3.24 -12.38
CA LEU A 94 -1.69 -2.50 -11.54
C LEU A 94 -0.24 -2.61 -12.04
N PHE A 95 0.23 -3.82 -12.38
CA PHE A 95 1.58 -4.03 -12.89
C PHE A 95 1.78 -3.37 -14.25
N ARG A 96 0.73 -3.35 -15.07
CA ARG A 96 0.72 -2.63 -16.35
C ARG A 96 0.88 -1.12 -16.15
N MET A 97 0.22 -0.55 -15.15
CA MET A 97 0.39 0.86 -14.77
C MET A 97 1.80 1.13 -14.25
N LEU A 98 2.28 0.35 -13.26
CA LEU A 98 3.62 0.51 -12.69
C LEU A 98 4.73 0.46 -13.76
N ALA A 99 4.58 -0.39 -14.78
CA ALA A 99 5.52 -0.48 -15.89
C ALA A 99 5.49 0.74 -16.83
N ALA A 100 4.36 1.42 -16.96
CA ALA A 100 4.16 2.55 -17.88
C ALA A 100 4.36 3.92 -17.20
N SER A 101 4.19 4.01 -15.88
CA SER A 101 4.10 5.29 -15.17
C SER A 101 5.43 5.97 -14.87
N GLY A 102 6.58 5.27 -15.02
CA GLY A 102 7.89 5.86 -14.75
C GLY A 102 8.00 6.31 -13.28
N SER A 103 8.24 7.59 -13.01
CA SER A 103 8.30 8.13 -11.64
C SER A 103 6.95 8.53 -11.04
N THR A 104 5.90 8.57 -11.85
CA THR A 104 4.55 8.97 -11.43
C THR A 104 3.94 7.89 -10.55
N PRO A 105 3.33 8.22 -9.40
CA PRO A 105 2.70 7.22 -8.54
C PRO A 105 1.48 6.59 -9.21
N CYS A 106 1.17 5.36 -8.81
CA CYS A 106 -0.04 4.66 -9.20
C CYS A 106 -0.96 4.44 -8.00
N GLN A 107 -2.25 4.28 -8.24
CA GLN A 107 -3.22 3.90 -7.22
C GLN A 107 -3.57 2.42 -7.35
N ALA A 108 -3.52 1.69 -6.24
CA ALA A 108 -3.93 0.29 -6.18
C ALA A 108 -5.43 0.10 -5.87
N ALA A 109 -6.25 1.16 -6.03
CA ALA A 109 -7.64 1.20 -5.56
C ALA A 109 -8.48 0.00 -6.01
N ASN A 110 -8.43 -0.39 -7.28
CA ASN A 110 -9.24 -1.51 -7.79
C ASN A 110 -8.81 -2.85 -7.19
N LEU A 111 -7.50 -3.08 -7.02
CA LEU A 111 -6.99 -4.27 -6.35
C LEU A 111 -7.39 -4.32 -4.89
N LEU A 112 -7.31 -3.20 -4.17
CA LEU A 112 -7.70 -3.11 -2.77
C LEU A 112 -9.22 -3.26 -2.60
N LEU A 113 -10.02 -2.85 -3.58
CA LEU A 113 -11.47 -3.11 -3.63
C LEU A 113 -11.76 -4.58 -3.89
N ALA A 114 -11.06 -5.23 -4.83
CA ALA A 114 -11.20 -6.66 -5.09
C ALA A 114 -10.79 -7.51 -3.87
N LEU A 115 -9.73 -7.13 -3.17
CA LEU A 115 -9.30 -7.79 -1.92
C LEU A 115 -10.40 -7.81 -0.86
N ARG A 116 -11.23 -6.76 -0.78
CA ARG A 116 -12.35 -6.70 0.18
C ARG A 116 -13.48 -7.67 -0.14
N GLN A 117 -13.56 -8.17 -1.37
CA GLN A 117 -14.56 -9.17 -1.75
C GLN A 117 -14.18 -10.59 -1.33
N VAL A 118 -12.90 -10.81 -0.97
CA VAL A 118 -12.39 -12.10 -0.52
C VAL A 118 -12.84 -12.36 0.91
N GLN A 119 -13.73 -13.32 1.11
CA GLN A 119 -14.30 -13.65 2.43
C GLN A 119 -13.22 -14.13 3.40
N GLU A 120 -12.23 -14.86 2.91
CA GLU A 120 -11.09 -15.35 3.68
C GLU A 120 -10.25 -14.19 4.22
N ALA A 121 -10.10 -13.10 3.45
CA ALA A 121 -9.36 -11.93 3.92
C ALA A 121 -10.06 -11.23 5.09
N ALA A 122 -11.40 -11.16 5.05
CA ALA A 122 -12.21 -10.67 6.15
C ALA A 122 -12.12 -11.60 7.37
N ALA A 123 -12.26 -12.92 7.15
CA ALA A 123 -12.18 -13.92 8.21
C ALA A 123 -10.82 -13.89 8.94
N LEU A 124 -9.73 -13.66 8.21
CA LEU A 124 -8.37 -13.55 8.76
C LEU A 124 -8.06 -12.20 9.41
N GLY A 125 -9.00 -11.24 9.41
CA GLY A 125 -8.80 -9.92 9.98
C GLY A 125 -7.76 -9.07 9.21
N LEU A 126 -7.61 -9.31 7.91
CA LEU A 126 -6.67 -8.58 7.07
C LEU A 126 -7.24 -7.24 6.59
N LEU A 127 -8.55 -7.02 6.64
CA LEU A 127 -9.17 -5.83 6.07
C LEU A 127 -9.30 -4.69 7.08
N ASP A 128 -8.85 -3.50 6.69
CA ASP A 128 -9.05 -2.26 7.45
C ASP A 128 -10.54 -1.95 7.60
N GLY A 129 -10.95 -1.64 8.83
CA GLY A 129 -12.32 -1.23 9.16
C GLY A 129 -13.35 -2.36 9.18
N VAL A 130 -12.94 -3.61 8.97
CA VAL A 130 -13.80 -4.79 9.20
C VAL A 130 -13.46 -5.35 10.59
N GLY A 131 -14.44 -5.39 11.49
CA GLY A 131 -14.24 -5.98 12.81
C GLY A 131 -13.82 -7.44 12.70
N VAL A 132 -12.73 -7.81 13.38
CA VAL A 132 -12.26 -9.20 13.43
C VAL A 132 -13.41 -10.09 13.92
N PRO A 133 -13.80 -11.14 13.17
CA PRO A 133 -14.85 -12.03 13.64
C PRO A 133 -14.44 -12.68 14.96
N ALA A 134 -15.37 -12.72 15.91
CA ALA A 134 -15.14 -13.29 17.23
C ALA A 134 -14.68 -14.75 17.12
N GLY A 135 -13.39 -15.00 17.32
CA GLY A 135 -12.78 -16.32 17.19
C GLY A 135 -11.37 -16.32 16.60
N VAL A 136 -10.96 -15.25 15.91
CA VAL A 136 -9.57 -15.12 15.44
C VAL A 136 -8.73 -14.43 16.51
N ALA A 137 -7.94 -15.23 17.23
CA ALA A 137 -6.92 -14.73 18.14
C ALA A 137 -5.80 -14.10 17.30
N LEU A 138 -5.86 -12.78 17.12
CA LEU A 138 -4.70 -12.04 16.63
C LEU A 138 -3.60 -12.11 17.70
N PRO A 139 -2.33 -12.34 17.33
CA PRO A 139 -1.24 -12.19 18.28
C PRO A 139 -1.28 -10.77 18.82
N GLU A 140 -1.21 -10.61 20.15
CA GLU A 140 -1.26 -9.29 20.78
C GLU A 140 -0.12 -8.42 20.25
N THR A 141 -0.41 -7.56 19.28
CA THR A 141 0.52 -6.54 18.85
C THR A 141 0.55 -5.49 19.95
N GLY A 142 1.52 -5.65 20.87
CA GLY A 142 1.86 -4.65 21.87
C GLY A 142 1.90 -3.27 21.24
N GLY A 143 1.06 -2.37 21.77
CA GLY A 143 0.69 -1.11 21.14
C GLY A 143 1.85 -0.30 20.59
N LEU A 144 1.78 -0.02 19.30
CA LEU A 144 2.48 1.08 18.65
C LEU A 144 1.42 1.93 17.95
N ARG A 145 0.68 2.71 18.76
CA ARG A 145 0.05 3.96 18.33
C ARG A 145 0.98 5.12 18.69
#